data_AF-A0A917PSX6-F1
#
_entry.id   AF-A0A917PSX6-F1
#
_cell.length_a   1.000
_cell.length_b   1.000
_cell.length_c   1.000
_cell.angle_alpha   90.00
_cell.angle_beta   90.00
_cell.angle_gamma   90.00
#
_symmetry.space_group_name_H-M   'P 1'
#
loop_
_entity.id
_entity.type
_entity.pdbx_description
1 polymer ?
#
loop_
_entity_poly.entity_id
_entity_poly.type
_entity_poly.pdbx_seq_one_letter_code
_entity_poly.pdbx_strand_id
1 'polypeptide(L)' 'MVGDRIEAVARVVSGGRQIVFVEVEVRGEDGRVAALGHASMRLFTQPLLDPEQRAIAVLEKDAALEKDC' A
#
# COMPACT_ATOMS: atom_id res chain seq x y z
N MET A 1 13.57 -15.78 -4.50
CA MET A 1 12.99 -16.53 -5.64
C MET A 1 11.48 -16.38 -5.61
N VAL A 2 10.77 -16.66 -6.70
CA VAL A 2 9.30 -16.70 -6.69
C VAL A 2 8.87 -17.87 -5.80
N GLY A 3 8.12 -17.59 -4.73
CA GLY A 3 7.62 -18.60 -3.79
C GLY A 3 8.22 -18.54 -2.37
N ASP A 4 9.25 -17.72 -2.14
CA ASP A 4 9.84 -17.57 -0.81
C ASP A 4 8.87 -16.82 0.12
N ARG A 5 8.80 -17.23 1.40
CA ARG A 5 8.05 -16.48 2.39
C ARG A 5 8.76 -15.15 2.66
N ILE A 6 7.98 -14.08 2.69
CA ILE A 6 8.44 -12.75 3.05
C ILE A 6 7.65 -12.22 4.24
N GLU A 7 8.31 -11.44 5.08
CA GLU A 7 7.68 -10.63 6.11
C GLU A 7 7.73 -9.17 5.66
N ALA A 8 6.59 -8.49 5.63
CA ALA A 8 6.50 -7.07 5.29
C ALA A 8 6.00 -6.28 6.49
N VAL A 9 6.80 -5.32 6.95
CA VAL A 9 6.44 -4.41 8.04
C VAL A 9 6.23 -3.02 7.45
N ALA A 10 5.03 -2.47 7.64
CA ALA A 10 4.71 -1.11 7.23
C ALA A 10 4.73 -0.16 8.45
N ARG A 11 5.35 1.01 8.29
CA ARG A 11 5.39 2.07 9.30
C ARG A 11 4.86 3.37 8.72
N VAL A 12 3.91 4.01 9.41
CA VAL A 12 3.45 5.37 9.06
C VAL A 12 4.56 6.36 9.37
N VAL A 13 4.98 7.11 8.36
CA VAL A 13 6.04 8.13 8.48
C VAL A 13 5.49 9.55 8.42
N SER A 14 4.32 9.74 7.78
CA SER A 14 3.59 11.01 7.74
C SER A 14 2.11 10.73 7.47
N GLY A 15 1.22 11.65 7.83
CA GLY A 15 -0.20 11.47 7.57
C GLY A 15 -1.04 12.71 7.83
N GLY A 16 -2.18 12.76 7.14
CA GLY A 16 -3.24 13.74 7.33
C GLY A 16 -4.60 13.06 7.53
N ARG A 17 -5.68 13.84 7.47
CA ARG A 17 -7.04 13.37 7.75
C ARG A 17 -7.53 12.25 6.81
N GLN A 18 -7.06 12.21 5.56
CA GLN A 18 -7.56 11.30 4.54
C GLN A 18 -6.49 10.41 3.89
N ILE A 19 -5.22 10.72 4.06
CA ILE A 19 -4.11 10.00 3.44
C ILE A 19 -2.99 9.83 4.46
N VAL A 20 -2.38 8.65 4.50
CA VAL A 20 -1.15 8.36 5.24
C VAL A 20 -0.06 7.92 4.27
N PHE A 21 1.18 8.22 4.62
CA PHE A 21 2.38 7.79 3.91
C PHE A 21 3.10 6.76 4.77
N VAL A 22 3.41 5.61 4.17
CA VAL A 22 4.03 4.48 4.87
C VAL A 22 5.29 4.02 4.16
N GLU A 23 6.33 3.78 4.94
CA GLU A 23 7.49 3.01 4.51
C GLU A 23 7.25 1.53 4.78
N VAL A 24 7.61 0.69 3.83
CA VAL A 24 7.45 -0.76 3.89
C VAL A 24 8.82 -1.39 3.80
N GLU A 25 9.19 -2.16 4.81
CA GLU A 25 10.39 -2.98 4.80
C GLU A 25 10.00 -4.44 4.61
N VAL A 26 10.53 -5.06 3.56
CA VAL A 26 10.30 -6.48 3.25
C VAL A 26 11.56 -7.26 3.59
N ARG A 27 11.42 -8.27 4.44
CA ARG A 27 12.49 -9.20 4.84
C ARG A 27 12.24 -10.60 4.30
N GLY A 28 13.30 -11.25 3.87
CA GLY A 28 13.28 -12.69 3.54
C GLY A 28 13.30 -13.55 4.80
N GLU A 29 13.17 -14.87 4.63
CA GLU A 29 13.26 -15.84 5.74
C GLU A 29 14.60 -15.80 6.49
N ASP A 30 15.67 -15.36 5.83
CA ASP A 30 16.99 -15.17 6.43
C ASP A 30 17.10 -13.91 7.30
N GLY A 31 16.00 -13.14 7.44
CA GLY A 31 15.91 -11.91 8.20
C GLY A 31 16.58 -10.70 7.53
N ARG A 32 17.13 -10.86 6.33
CA ARG A 32 17.74 -9.75 5.59
C ARG A 32 16.68 -8.95 4.85
N VAL A 33 16.92 -7.65 4.73
CA VAL A 33 16.06 -6.75 3.94
C VAL A 33 16.20 -7.12 2.46
N ALA A 34 15.09 -7.57 1.88
CA ALA A 34 14.98 -7.92 0.47
C ALA A 34 14.48 -6.75 -0.38
N ALA A 35 13.64 -5.88 0.19
CA ALA A 35 13.15 -4.69 -0.49
C ALA A 35 12.73 -3.59 0.50
N LEU A 36 12.79 -2.34 0.03
CA LEU A 36 12.20 -1.17 0.67
C LEU A 36 11.20 -0.54 -0.28
N GLY A 37 10.06 -0.09 0.26
CA GLY A 37 9.00 0.55 -0.49
C GLY A 37 8.44 1.76 0.24
N HIS A 38 7.83 2.66 -0.52
CA HIS A 38 7.09 3.79 0.01
C HIS A 38 5.71 3.83 -0.66
N ALA A 39 4.66 4.00 0.14
CA ALA A 39 3.29 4.02 -0.35
C ALA A 39 2.47 5.12 0.31
N SER A 40 1.56 5.73 -0.46
CA SER A 40 0.50 6.58 0.05
C SER A 40 -0.80 5.77 0.12
N MET A 41 -1.48 5.75 1.26
CA MET A 41 -2.72 5.02 1.46
C MET A 41 -3.85 5.96 1.86
N ARG A 42 -5.04 5.78 1.28
CA ARG A 42 -6.23 6.52 1.65
C ARG A 42 -6.90 5.88 2.87
N LEU A 43 -7.28 6.71 3.84
CA LEU A 43 -8.04 6.27 5.00
C LEU A 43 -9.54 6.29 4.67
N PHE A 44 -10.18 5.16 4.90
CA PHE A 44 -11.63 5.02 4.82
C PHE A 44 -12.23 5.08 6.22
N THR A 45 -13.31 5.85 6.39
CA THR A 45 -14.00 6.01 7.68
C THR A 45 -14.78 4.76 8.10
N GLN A 46 -14.99 3.83 7.17
CA GLN A 46 -15.55 2.51 7.41
C GLN A 46 -14.62 1.47 6.76
N PRO A 47 -14.46 0.27 7.35
CA PRO A 47 -13.66 -0.79 6.75
C PRO A 47 -14.18 -1.15 5.35
N LEU A 48 -13.26 -1.37 4.40
CA LEU A 48 -13.62 -1.93 3.09
C LEU A 48 -13.92 -3.42 3.26
N LEU A 49 -15.20 -3.73 3.49
CA LEU A 49 -15.67 -5.09 3.72
C LEU A 49 -15.83 -5.89 2.43
N ASP A 50 -16.00 -5.21 1.29
CA ASP A 50 -16.27 -5.84 0.00
C ASP A 50 -15.01 -5.87 -0.91
N PRO A 51 -14.60 -7.05 -1.43
CA PRO A 51 -13.55 -7.18 -2.43
C PRO A 51 -13.70 -6.27 -3.65
N GLU A 52 -14.92 -6.00 -4.11
CA GLU A 52 -15.19 -5.13 -5.26
C GLU A 52 -14.88 -3.66 -4.94
N GLN A 53 -15.25 -3.19 -3.74
CA GLN A 53 -14.94 -1.83 -3.30
C GLN A 53 -13.43 -1.59 -3.20
N ARG A 54 -12.67 -2.63 -2.84
CA ARG A 54 -11.19 -2.56 -2.86
C ARG A 54 -10.64 -2.45 -4.28
N ALA A 55 -11.21 -3.17 -5.24
CA ALA A 55 -10.77 -3.14 -6.64
C ALA A 55 -11.11 -1.81 -7.32
N ILE A 56 -12.31 -1.26 -7.06
CA ILE A 56 -12.76 0.03 -7.61
C ILE A 56 -11.87 1.18 -7.13
N ALA A 57 -11.50 1.21 -5.85
CA ALA A 57 -10.62 2.24 -5.31
C ALA A 57 -9.23 2.29 -5.96
N VAL A 58 -8.76 1.16 -6.51
CA VAL A 58 -7.50 1.09 -7.26
C VAL A 58 -7.68 1.70 -8.65
N LEU A 59 -8.75 1.33 -9.35
CA LEU A 59 -9.01 1.76 -10.72
C LEU A 59 -9.37 3.26 -10.83
N GLU A 60 -10.09 3.81 -9.85
CA GLU A 60 -10.46 5.23 -9.84
C GLU A 60 -9.24 6.16 -9.69
N LYS A 61 -8.18 5.68 -9.03
CA LYS A 61 -6.93 6.43 -8.87
C LYS A 61 -6.20 6.60 -10.20
N ASP A 62 -6.14 5.54 -11.00
CA ASP A 62 -5.45 5.54 -12.29
C ASP A 62 -6.20 6.41 -13.32
N ALA A 63 -7.54 6.35 -13.31
CA ALA A 63 -8.38 7.18 -14.18
C ALA A 63 -8.30 8.69 -13.87
N ALA A 64 -8.04 9.06 -12.61
CA ALA A 64 -7.82 10.45 -12.22
C ALA A 64 -6.46 10.99 -12.69
N LEU A 65 -5.44 10.13 -12.77
CA LEU A 65 -4.09 10.48 -13.23
C LEU A 65 -4.00 10.68 -14.75
N GLU A 66 -4.83 9.99 -15.54
CA GLU A 66 -4.85 10.14 -17.00
C GLU A 66 -5.59 11.40 -17.49
N LYS A 67 -6.45 12.00 -16.66
CA LYS A 67 -7.22 13.21 -17.04
C LYS A 67 -6.47 14.53 -16.81
N ASP A 68 -5.34 14.48 -16.10
CA ASP A 68 -4.51 15.65 -15.80
C ASP A 68 -3.24 15.73 -16.70
N CYS A 69 -3.13 14.84 -17.71
CA CYS A 69 -2.10 14.84 -18.76
C CYS A 69 -2.68 15.29 -20.11
#